data_AF-A0A6C0C1F3-F1
#
_entry.id   AF-A0A6C0C1F3-F1
#
_cell.length_a   1.000
_cell.length_b   1.000
_cell.length_c   1.000
_cell.angle_alpha   90.00
_cell.angle_beta   90.00
_cell.angle_gamma   90.00
#
_symmetry.space_group_name_H-M   'P 1'
#
loop_
_entity.id
_entity.type
_entity.pdbx_description
1 polymer ?
#
loop_
_entity_poly.entity_id
_entity_poly.type
_entity_poly.pdbx_seq_one_letter_code
_entity_poly.pdbx_strand_id
1 'polypeptide(L)'
;MKLGGAPLGQKRDFVAFGDGSRCSTGFGYSPAPQARLRQRLSTMHGARVTLVHEAFTSQVCSRCVLKMEGKQIGGKKAYGVMACRTCYSADRHPQHWHRDINSARNMVAIYQHLASERLRPTCFTLSD
;
A
#
# COMPACT_ATOMS: atom_id res chain seq x y z
N MET A 1 -33.19 -1.69 -12.75
CA MET A 1 -32.48 -1.33 -11.50
C MET A 1 -31.99 0.10 -11.64
N LYS A 2 -32.48 1.02 -10.81
CA LYS A 2 -32.04 2.43 -10.82
C LYS A 2 -30.67 2.51 -10.14
N LEU A 3 -29.63 2.87 -10.90
CA LEU A 3 -28.37 3.32 -10.33
C LEU A 3 -28.64 4.69 -9.68
N GLY A 4 -28.87 4.70 -8.37
CA GLY A 4 -28.97 5.92 -7.59
C GLY A 4 -27.63 6.66 -7.63
N GLY A 5 -27.52 7.64 -8.52
CA GLY A 5 -26.42 8.60 -8.48
C GLY A 5 -26.49 9.36 -7.17
N ALA A 6 -25.53 9.14 -6.27
CA ALA A 6 -25.50 9.88 -5.01
C ALA A 6 -25.35 11.39 -5.28
N PRO A 7 -25.87 12.24 -4.38
CA PRO A 7 -25.88 13.68 -4.59
C PRO A 7 -24.45 14.24 -4.73
N LEU A 8 -24.28 15.18 -5.67
CA LEU A 8 -23.07 15.96 -5.82
C LEU A 8 -22.81 16.73 -4.51
N GLY A 9 -21.70 16.43 -3.82
CA GLY A 9 -21.30 17.09 -2.58
C GLY A 9 -21.12 16.19 -1.36
N GLN A 10 -21.46 14.90 -1.44
CA GLN A 10 -21.19 13.97 -0.34
C GLN A 10 -19.72 13.54 -0.34
N LYS A 11 -19.02 13.77 0.78
CA LYS A 11 -17.65 13.30 0.99
C LYS A 11 -17.65 11.77 0.86
N ARG A 12 -17.02 11.25 -0.20
CA ARG A 12 -16.91 9.81 -0.42
C ARG A 12 -15.53 9.35 0.03
N ASP A 13 -15.51 8.42 0.98
CA ASP A 13 -14.26 7.78 1.39
C ASP A 13 -13.72 6.92 0.26
N PHE A 14 -12.40 6.98 0.10
CA PHE A 14 -11.69 6.22 -0.89
C PHE A 14 -10.79 5.19 -0.20
N VAL A 15 -10.88 3.93 -0.63
CA VAL A 15 -10.09 2.85 -0.05
C VAL A 15 -9.35 2.09 -1.15
N ALA A 16 -8.02 2.14 -1.10
CA ALA A 16 -7.15 1.33 -1.94
C ALA A 16 -6.76 0.04 -1.22
N PHE A 17 -6.97 -1.10 -1.89
CA PHE A 17 -6.44 -2.39 -1.47
C PHE A 17 -5.34 -2.84 -2.42
N GLY A 18 -4.35 -3.55 -1.91
CA GLY A 18 -3.49 -4.38 -2.74
C GLY A 18 -4.32 -5.43 -3.46
N ASP A 19 -4.02 -5.64 -4.74
CA ASP A 19 -4.75 -6.60 -5.57
C ASP A 19 -4.44 -8.06 -5.23
N GLY A 20 -3.32 -8.35 -4.54
CA GLY A 20 -2.93 -9.67 -4.06
C GLY A 20 -2.70 -10.72 -5.15
N SER A 21 -2.91 -10.37 -6.43
CA SER A 21 -2.91 -11.30 -7.56
C SER A 21 -1.56 -11.94 -7.83
N ARG A 22 -0.48 -11.29 -7.38
CA ARG A 22 0.92 -11.74 -7.49
C ARG A 22 1.61 -11.92 -6.13
N CYS A 23 0.84 -12.01 -5.06
CA CYS A 23 1.37 -12.20 -3.72
C CYS A 23 1.49 -13.68 -3.36
N SER A 24 2.66 -14.09 -2.87
CA SER A 24 2.81 -15.40 -2.25
C SER A 24 2.04 -15.43 -0.93
N THR A 25 1.10 -16.37 -0.79
CA THR A 25 0.54 -16.68 0.53
C THR A 25 1.55 -17.55 1.28
N GLY A 26 1.88 -17.18 2.51
CA GLY A 26 2.69 -18.04 3.36
C GLY A 26 1.92 -19.32 3.68
N PHE A 27 2.59 -20.47 3.65
CA PHE A 27 1.99 -21.75 4.03
C PHE A 27 1.42 -21.67 5.46
N GLY A 28 0.17 -22.10 5.66
CA GLY A 28 -0.47 -22.16 6.99
C GLY A 28 -1.22 -20.91 7.45
N TYR A 29 -1.31 -19.84 6.65
CA TYR A 29 -2.13 -18.67 6.98
C TYR A 29 -3.47 -18.72 6.24
N SER A 30 -4.58 -18.70 6.99
CA SER A 30 -5.90 -18.51 6.38
C SER A 30 -5.93 -17.14 5.69
N PRO A 31 -6.31 -17.06 4.41
CA PRO A 31 -6.41 -15.79 3.72
C PRO A 31 -7.42 -14.90 4.46
N ALA A 32 -7.03 -13.67 4.77
CA ALA A 32 -7.94 -12.70 5.35
C ALA A 32 -9.19 -12.57 4.45
N PRO A 33 -10.41 -12.39 5.00
CA PRO A 33 -11.65 -12.30 4.22
C PRO A 33 -11.78 -10.95 3.50
N GLN A 34 -10.74 -10.56 2.75
CA GLN A 34 -10.61 -9.25 2.12
C GLN A 34 -11.74 -8.98 1.13
N ALA A 35 -12.21 -10.00 0.40
CA ALA A 35 -13.34 -9.85 -0.53
C ALA A 35 -14.62 -9.38 0.18
N ARG A 36 -14.94 -10.01 1.33
CA ARG A 36 -16.11 -9.64 2.14
C ARG A 36 -15.96 -8.24 2.76
N LEU A 37 -14.75 -7.91 3.22
CA LEU A 37 -14.47 -6.57 3.75
C LEU A 37 -14.64 -5.49 2.67
N ARG A 38 -14.05 -5.70 1.49
CA ARG A 38 -14.19 -4.79 0.32
C ARG A 38 -15.65 -4.61 -0.07
N GLN A 39 -16.41 -5.70 -0.13
CA GLN A 39 -17.84 -5.65 -0.43
C GLN A 39 -18.58 -4.79 0.59
N ARG A 40 -18.38 -5.03 1.90
CA ARG A 40 -19.04 -4.26 2.96
C ARG A 40 -18.67 -2.77 2.93
N LEU A 41 -17.41 -2.44 2.70
CA LEU A 41 -16.97 -1.04 2.56
C LEU A 41 -17.69 -0.33 1.41
N SER A 42 -17.86 -1.02 0.28
CA SER A 42 -18.59 -0.48 -0.87
C SER A 42 -20.10 -0.36 -0.61
N THR A 43 -20.74 -1.45 -0.14
CA THR A 43 -22.21 -1.53 -0.08
C THR A 43 -22.81 -0.90 1.18
N MET A 44 -22.16 -1.05 2.33
CA MET A 44 -22.69 -0.59 3.62
C MET A 44 -22.20 0.82 3.97
N HIS A 45 -20.98 1.16 3.56
CA HIS A 45 -20.35 2.44 3.89
C HIS A 45 -20.26 3.41 2.70
N GLY A 46 -20.68 2.98 1.50
CA GLY A 46 -20.65 3.83 0.29
C GLY A 46 -19.24 4.23 -0.15
N ALA A 47 -18.21 3.54 0.34
CA ALA A 47 -16.82 3.85 0.04
C ALA A 47 -16.48 3.42 -1.40
N ARG A 48 -15.68 4.24 -2.09
CA ARG A 48 -15.14 3.85 -3.39
C ARG A 48 -13.91 2.98 -3.17
N VAL A 49 -14.07 1.69 -3.41
CA VAL A 49 -13.02 0.69 -3.25
C VAL A 49 -12.31 0.45 -4.57
N THR A 50 -10.98 0.49 -4.58
CA THR A 50 -10.17 0.08 -5.74
C THR A 50 -9.18 -1.02 -5.35
N LEU A 51 -8.77 -1.80 -6.34
CA LEU A 51 -7.58 -2.64 -6.27
C LEU A 51 -6.40 -1.90 -6.93
N VAL A 52 -5.24 -1.97 -6.30
CA VAL A 52 -3.98 -1.39 -6.75
C VAL A 52 -2.97 -2.52 -6.88
N HIS A 53 -2.28 -2.59 -8.01
CA HIS A 53 -1.15 -3.50 -8.16
C HIS A 53 -0.11 -3.20 -7.08
N GLU A 54 0.16 -4.11 -6.14
CA GLU A 54 0.93 -3.75 -4.94
C GLU A 54 2.42 -4.10 -5.03
N ALA A 55 2.91 -4.53 -6.19
CA ALA A 55 4.32 -4.91 -6.37
C ALA A 55 5.27 -3.79 -5.89
N PHE A 56 6.30 -4.20 -5.13
CA PHE A 56 7.39 -3.36 -4.62
C PHE A 56 6.99 -2.22 -3.65
N THR A 57 5.71 -2.06 -3.33
CA THR A 57 5.20 -1.04 -2.37
C THR A 57 5.84 -1.17 -0.98
N SER A 58 6.19 -2.38 -0.57
CA SER A 58 6.86 -2.66 0.71
C SER A 58 8.38 -2.44 0.69
N GLN A 59 8.97 -2.28 -0.49
CA GLN A 59 10.42 -2.21 -0.69
C GLN A 59 10.93 -0.78 -0.92
N VAL A 60 10.03 0.15 -1.22
CA VAL A 60 10.35 1.55 -1.56
C VAL A 60 9.87 2.47 -0.44
N CYS A 61 10.69 3.45 -0.04
CA CYS A 61 10.37 4.39 1.02
C CYS A 61 9.22 5.32 0.59
N SER A 62 8.15 5.36 1.37
CA SER A 62 6.99 6.22 1.09
C SER A 62 7.25 7.72 1.19
N ARG A 63 8.41 8.13 1.73
CA ARG A 63 8.82 9.53 1.84
C ARG A 63 9.69 10.00 0.67
N CYS A 64 10.68 9.21 0.27
CA CYS A 64 11.67 9.62 -0.74
C CYS A 64 11.67 8.76 -2.00
N VAL A 65 10.78 7.77 -2.10
CA VAL A 65 10.63 6.83 -3.23
C VAL A 65 11.90 6.06 -3.63
N LEU A 66 12.87 5.94 -2.73
CA LEU A 66 14.08 5.12 -2.93
C LEU A 66 13.96 3.74 -2.26
N LYS A 67 14.72 2.78 -2.77
CA LYS A 67 14.79 1.40 -2.24
C LYS A 67 15.21 1.38 -0.78
N MET A 68 14.56 0.53 0.01
CA MET A 68 14.84 0.31 1.42
C MET A 68 15.55 -1.01 1.65
N GLU A 69 16.26 -1.10 2.77
CA GLU A 69 17.01 -2.28 3.19
C GLU A 69 16.29 -3.01 4.33
N GLY A 70 16.41 -4.34 4.37
CA GLY A 70 15.89 -5.13 5.48
C GLY A 70 16.71 -4.89 6.75
N LYS A 71 16.03 -4.64 7.88
CA LYS A 71 16.72 -4.48 9.17
C LYS A 71 17.18 -5.83 9.71
N GLN A 72 18.38 -5.88 10.28
CA GLN A 72 18.86 -7.01 11.07
C GLN A 72 18.89 -6.65 12.56
N ILE A 73 18.46 -7.57 13.41
CA ILE A 73 18.49 -7.45 14.88
C ILE A 73 19.08 -8.75 15.41
N GLY A 74 20.24 -8.66 16.09
CA GLY A 74 20.94 -9.84 16.63
C GLY A 74 21.28 -10.89 15.56
N GLY A 75 21.69 -10.45 14.36
CA GLY A 75 22.00 -11.33 13.23
C GLY A 75 20.80 -11.96 12.51
N LYS A 76 19.57 -11.69 12.97
CA LYS A 76 18.33 -12.17 12.33
C LYS A 76 17.64 -11.06 11.55
N LYS A 77 17.08 -11.40 10.40
CA LYS A 77 16.28 -10.47 9.59
C LYS A 77 14.95 -10.16 10.28
N ALA A 78 14.70 -8.89 10.56
CA ALA A 78 13.43 -8.41 11.08
C ALA A 78 12.45 -8.18 9.92
N TYR A 79 11.68 -9.21 9.55
CA TYR A 79 10.83 -9.20 8.34
C TYR A 79 9.82 -8.04 8.27
N GLY A 80 9.31 -7.56 9.41
CA GLY A 80 8.34 -6.46 9.47
C GLY A 80 8.93 -5.06 9.38
N VAL A 81 10.26 -4.90 9.41
CA VAL A 81 10.91 -3.58 9.49
C VAL A 81 11.91 -3.36 8.36
N MET A 82 11.77 -2.22 7.69
CA MET A 82 12.67 -1.77 6.63
C MET A 82 13.36 -0.46 7.06
N ALA A 83 14.56 -0.21 6.57
CA ALA A 83 15.33 1.02 6.81
C ALA A 83 15.54 1.77 5.50
N CYS A 84 15.29 3.08 5.51
CA CYS A 84 15.67 3.98 4.44
C CYS A 84 16.96 4.70 4.81
N ARG A 85 17.99 4.64 3.96
CA ARG A 85 19.30 5.28 4.19
C ARG A 85 19.33 6.76 3.82
N THR A 86 18.30 7.26 3.15
CA THR A 86 18.22 8.64 2.66
C THR A 86 17.39 9.53 3.57
N CYS A 87 16.31 8.99 4.14
CA CYS A 87 15.51 9.69 5.12
C CYS A 87 16.09 9.50 6.52
N TYR A 88 16.12 10.58 7.30
CA TYR A 88 16.58 10.56 8.69
C TYR A 88 15.47 11.01 9.64
N SER A 89 15.46 10.45 10.84
CA SER A 89 14.66 10.93 11.97
C SER A 89 15.26 12.23 12.52
N ALA A 90 14.54 12.88 13.45
CA ALA A 90 15.03 14.08 14.14
C ALA A 90 16.41 13.85 14.81
N ASP A 91 16.62 12.65 15.36
CA ASP A 91 17.87 12.26 16.02
C ASP A 91 19.00 11.86 15.03
N ARG A 92 18.83 12.16 13.74
CA ARG A 92 19.79 11.85 12.65
C ARG A 92 20.09 10.36 12.49
N HIS A 93 19.17 9.49 12.89
CA HIS A 93 19.24 8.07 12.57
C HIS A 93 18.46 7.76 11.28
N PRO A 94 18.85 6.72 10.51
CA PRO A 94 18.09 6.29 9.35
C PRO A 94 16.62 6.05 9.71
N GLN A 95 15.71 6.49 8.85
CA GLN A 95 14.27 6.31 9.04
C GLN A 95 13.93 4.82 8.94
N HIS A 96 13.26 4.32 9.97
CA HIS A 96 12.75 2.97 9.99
C HIS A 96 11.24 2.97 9.72
N TRP A 97 10.78 1.96 8.98
CA TRP A 97 9.40 1.79 8.58
C TRP A 97 8.89 0.41 9.00
N HIS A 98 7.70 0.38 9.59
CA HIS A 98 6.89 -0.84 9.56
C HIS A 98 6.47 -1.10 8.11
N ARG A 99 6.73 -2.31 7.61
CA ARG A 99 6.56 -2.65 6.19
C ARG A 99 5.15 -2.36 5.69
N ASP A 100 4.15 -2.70 6.49
CA ASP A 100 2.74 -2.55 6.10
C ASP A 100 2.29 -1.09 6.11
N ILE A 101 2.76 -0.28 7.05
CA ILE A 101 2.45 1.17 7.11
C ILE A 101 3.03 1.87 5.89
N ASN A 102 4.28 1.54 5.56
CA ASN A 102 4.93 2.08 4.37
C ASN A 102 4.22 1.65 3.08
N SER A 103 3.88 0.36 2.98
CA SER A 103 3.14 -0.18 1.84
C SER A 103 1.79 0.53 1.66
N ALA A 104 1.02 0.71 2.74
CA ALA A 104 -0.26 1.41 2.71
C ALA A 104 -0.15 2.84 2.17
N ARG A 105 0.88 3.58 2.61
CA ARG A 105 1.16 4.94 2.08
C ARG A 105 1.49 4.92 0.60
N ASN A 106 2.30 3.97 0.17
CA ASN A 106 2.64 3.80 -1.24
C ASN A 106 1.44 3.41 -2.11
N MET A 107 0.52 2.59 -1.59
CA MET A 107 -0.72 2.27 -2.31
C MET A 107 -1.59 3.50 -2.55
N VAL A 108 -1.67 4.42 -1.57
CA VAL A 108 -2.35 5.70 -1.76
C VAL A 108 -1.67 6.55 -2.83
N ALA A 109 -0.33 6.66 -2.79
CA ALA A 109 0.43 7.42 -3.78
C ALA A 109 0.25 6.85 -5.21
N ILE A 110 0.30 5.52 -5.37
CA ILE A 110 0.03 4.86 -6.65
C ILE A 110 -1.39 5.15 -7.12
N TYR A 111 -2.38 5.05 -6.25
CA TYR A 111 -3.77 5.34 -6.62
C TYR A 111 -3.91 6.78 -7.12
N GLN A 112 -3.36 7.75 -6.40
CA GLN A 112 -3.42 9.16 -6.79
C GLN A 112 -2.80 9.38 -8.18
N HIS A 113 -1.66 8.76 -8.46
CA HIS A 113 -1.01 8.85 -9.77
C HIS A 113 -1.79 8.13 -10.87
N LEU A 114 -2.40 6.97 -10.59
CA LEU A 114 -3.29 6.29 -11.53
C LEU A 114 -4.53 7.14 -11.83
N ALA A 115 -5.06 7.84 -10.83
CA ALA A 115 -6.23 8.69 -11.00
C ALA A 115 -5.92 9.95 -11.82
N SER A 116 -4.69 10.49 -11.74
CA SER A 116 -4.28 11.66 -12.51
C SER A 116 -3.72 11.30 -13.89
N GLU A 117 -2.75 10.39 -13.96
CA GLU A 117 -1.96 10.10 -15.17
C GLU A 117 -2.40 8.82 -15.89
N ARG A 118 -3.30 8.02 -15.29
CA ARG A 118 -3.69 6.68 -15.78
C ARG A 118 -2.51 5.71 -15.91
N LEU A 119 -1.40 5.98 -15.24
CA LEU A 119 -0.18 5.19 -15.28
C LEU A 119 0.29 4.86 -13.86
N ARG A 120 0.97 3.72 -13.71
CA ARG A 120 1.64 3.36 -12.47
C ARG A 120 2.98 4.11 -12.39
N PRO A 121 3.35 4.70 -11.24
CA PRO A 121 4.66 5.31 -11.09
C PRO A 121 5.79 4.28 -11.26
N THR A 122 6.82 4.64 -12.02
CA THR A 122 7.99 3.79 -12.30
C THR A 122 8.89 3.57 -11.09
N CYS A 123 8.82 4.41 -10.05
CA CYS A 123 9.53 4.14 -8.80
C CYS A 123 9.03 2.87 -8.08
N PHE A 124 7.86 2.34 -8.46
CA PHE A 124 7.32 1.06 -8.00
C PHE A 124 7.46 -0.07 -9.03
N THR A 125 8.39 0.09 -9.97
CA THR A 125 8.92 -0.98 -10.82
C THR A 125 10.39 -1.09 -10.47
N LEU A 126 10.79 -2.04 -9.63
CA LEU A 126 12.22 -2.33 -9.50
C LEU A 126 12.66 -2.92 -10.84
N SER A 127 13.54 -2.23 -11.55
CA SER A 127 14.31 -2.84 -12.63
C SER A 127 15.21 -3.91 -12.00
N ASP A 128 15.16 -5.12 -12.55
CA ASP A 128 16.17 -6.15 -12.29
C ASP A 128 17.54 -5.68 -12.79
#